data_AF-R7M2J1-F1
#
_entry.id   AF-R7M2J1-F1
#
_cell.length_a   1.000
_cell.length_b   1.000
_cell.length_c   1.000
_cell.angle_alpha   90.00
_cell.angle_beta   90.00
_cell.angle_gamma   90.00
#
_symmetry.space_group_name_H-M   'P 1'
#
loop_
_entity.id
_entity.type
_entity.pdbx_description
1 polymer ?
#
loop_
_entity_poly.entity_id
_entity_poly.type
_entity_poly.pdbx_seq_one_letter_code
_entity_poly.pdbx_strand_id
1 'polypeptide(L)'
;MKEVWKRQVRQAYPRAKFVFLPDAQAAEEANEVLLQFGGDGYPIEKEVLDKIADKTGATVVSLLVVRAMDEFYIQPMFLGGWDDDGPDTLLRVVSGADMYIYRKDTGKYMKKKLRKVETTDIALAVHPEKEIQYALSNLAMTMEGKDLI
;
A
#
# COMPACT_ATOMS: atom_id res chain seq x y z
N MET A 1 5.22 -3.39 -11.72
CA MET A 1 4.70 -3.33 -10.33
C MET A 1 4.94 -1.96 -9.66
N LYS A 2 6.19 -1.46 -9.58
CA LYS A 2 6.50 -0.16 -8.92
C LYS A 2 5.70 1.05 -9.45
N GLU A 3 5.54 1.16 -10.77
CA GLU A 3 4.79 2.26 -11.41
C GLU A 3 3.32 2.35 -10.98
N VAL A 4 2.70 1.21 -10.66
CA VAL A 4 1.31 1.16 -10.22
C VAL A 4 1.15 1.82 -8.86
N TRP A 5 2.05 1.53 -7.91
CA TRP A 5 2.05 2.14 -6.58
C TRP A 5 2.35 3.63 -6.63
N LYS A 6 3.33 4.03 -7.44
CA LYS A 6 3.64 5.45 -7.69
C LYS A 6 2.43 6.21 -8.20
N ARG A 7 1.65 5.62 -9.10
CA ARG A 7 0.43 6.24 -9.64
C ARG A 7 -0.61 6.52 -8.55
N GLN A 8 -0.75 5.64 -7.55
CA GLN A 8 -1.71 5.85 -6.46
C GLN A 8 -1.29 7.02 -5.57
N VAL A 9 -0.02 7.08 -5.17
CA VAL A 9 0.51 8.24 -4.43
C VAL A 9 0.40 9.51 -5.27
N ARG A 10 0.64 9.42 -6.58
CA ARG A 10 0.61 10.56 -7.50
C ARG A 10 -0.74 11.27 -7.57
N GLN A 11 -1.86 10.58 -7.30
CA GLN A 11 -3.19 11.21 -7.30
C GLN A 11 -3.28 12.36 -6.28
N ALA A 12 -2.59 12.22 -5.15
CA ALA A 12 -2.50 13.27 -4.13
C ALA A 12 -1.49 14.38 -4.48
N TYR A 13 -0.51 14.13 -5.37
CA TYR A 13 0.61 15.05 -5.63
C TYR A 13 0.68 15.49 -7.11
N PRO A 14 0.19 16.69 -7.48
CA PRO A 14 0.14 17.14 -8.87
C PRO A 14 1.53 17.28 -9.53
N ARG A 15 1.64 16.92 -10.82
CA ARG A 15 2.87 17.04 -11.63
C ARG A 15 3.46 18.46 -11.68
N ALA A 16 2.61 19.47 -11.57
CA ALA A 16 3.04 20.87 -11.60
C ALA A 16 3.85 21.28 -10.35
N LYS A 17 3.74 20.53 -9.24
CA LYS A 17 4.39 20.85 -7.96
C LYS A 17 5.37 19.79 -7.50
N PHE A 18 5.20 18.54 -7.93
CA PHE A 18 5.98 17.40 -7.45
C PHE A 18 6.49 16.54 -8.60
N VAL A 19 7.73 16.07 -8.44
CA VAL A 19 8.38 15.09 -9.31
C VAL A 19 8.84 13.90 -8.47
N PHE A 20 8.79 12.69 -9.02
CA PHE A 20 9.42 11.54 -8.36
C PHE A 20 10.92 11.64 -8.54
N LEU A 21 11.68 11.38 -7.48
CA LEU A 21 13.11 11.19 -7.58
C LEU A 21 13.43 9.94 -8.41
N PRO A 22 14.61 9.86 -9.05
CA PRO A 22 15.06 8.65 -9.73
C PRO A 22 15.05 7.45 -8.79
N ASP A 23 14.50 6.32 -9.26
CA ASP A 23 14.28 5.14 -8.41
C ASP A 23 15.56 4.57 -7.79
N ALA A 24 16.66 4.58 -8.53
CA ALA A 24 17.95 4.06 -8.03
C ALA A 24 18.38 4.85 -6.79
N GLN A 25 18.37 6.18 -6.90
CA GLN A 25 18.73 7.08 -5.80
C GLN A 25 17.76 6.94 -4.62
N ALA A 26 16.45 7.03 -4.88
CA ALA A 26 15.45 6.98 -3.81
C ALA A 26 15.46 5.65 -3.06
N ALA A 27 15.63 4.52 -3.77
CA ALA A 27 15.64 3.21 -3.14
C ALA A 27 16.95 2.93 -2.40
N GLU A 28 18.11 3.27 -2.97
CA GLU A 28 19.42 3.06 -2.34
C GLU A 28 19.52 3.85 -1.03
N GLU A 29 19.23 5.15 -1.07
CA GLU A 29 19.32 6.00 0.11
C GLU A 29 18.29 5.64 1.19
N ALA A 30 17.07 5.28 0.79
CA ALA A 30 16.05 4.81 1.73
C ALA A 30 16.45 3.48 2.39
N ASN A 31 16.99 2.53 1.62
CA ASN A 31 17.46 1.26 2.16
C ASN A 31 18.61 1.45 3.14
N GLU A 32 19.57 2.34 2.85
CA GLU A 32 20.64 2.65 3.78
C GLU A 32 20.12 3.19 5.12
N VAL A 33 19.11 4.07 5.10
CA VAL A 33 18.50 4.57 6.34
C VAL A 33 17.75 3.45 7.07
N LEU A 34 16.96 2.64 6.36
CA LEU A 34 16.24 1.52 6.97
C LEU A 34 17.21 0.52 7.65
N LEU A 35 18.34 0.22 7.02
CA LEU A 35 19.39 -0.63 7.59
C LEU A 35 19.99 -0.03 8.86
N GLN A 36 20.25 1.28 8.90
CA GLN A 36 20.78 1.96 10.09
C GLN A 36 19.84 1.88 11.30
N PHE A 37 18.53 1.81 11.07
CA PHE A 37 17.53 1.73 12.13
C PHE A 37 17.22 0.29 12.57
N GLY A 38 17.78 -0.74 11.93
CA GLY A 38 17.55 -2.14 12.30
C GLY A 38 16.85 -2.97 11.23
N GLY A 39 16.74 -2.46 10.00
CA GLY A 39 16.19 -3.18 8.85
C GLY A 39 14.69 -3.41 8.93
N ASP A 40 14.21 -4.45 8.23
CA ASP A 40 12.78 -4.76 8.02
C ASP A 40 11.98 -5.02 9.32
N GLY A 41 12.67 -5.24 10.45
CA GLY A 41 12.08 -5.49 11.77
C GLY A 41 11.88 -4.24 12.63
N TYR A 42 12.46 -3.10 12.26
CA TYR A 42 12.33 -1.87 13.06
C TYR A 42 11.02 -1.13 12.76
N PRO A 43 10.34 -0.57 13.77
CA PRO A 43 9.16 0.26 13.54
C PRO A 43 9.49 1.45 12.62
N ILE A 44 8.85 1.51 11.45
CA ILE A 44 8.91 2.69 10.59
C ILE A 44 8.10 3.78 11.27
N GLU A 45 8.79 4.69 11.94
CA GLU A 45 8.22 5.89 12.56
C GLU A 45 8.66 7.16 11.83
N LYS A 46 8.13 8.30 12.27
CA LYS A 46 8.33 9.61 11.62
C LYS A 46 9.82 9.92 11.44
N GLU A 47 10.65 9.63 12.44
CA GLU A 47 12.08 9.93 12.48
C GLU A 47 12.86 9.19 11.38
N VAL A 48 12.42 7.98 11.03
CA VAL A 48 13.01 7.19 9.94
C VAL A 48 12.72 7.88 8.61
N LEU A 49 11.47 8.27 8.37
CA LEU A 49 11.06 8.92 7.12
C LEU A 49 11.63 10.34 6.99
N ASP A 50 11.81 11.04 8.12
CA ASP A 50 12.46 12.35 8.14
C ASP A 50 13.91 12.26 7.72
N LYS A 51 14.66 11.27 8.22
CA LYS A 51 16.03 11.01 7.76
C LYS A 51 16.11 10.56 6.30
N ILE A 52 15.15 9.78 5.82
CA ILE A 52 15.06 9.45 4.38
C ILE A 52 14.84 10.74 3.58
N ALA A 53 13.98 11.64 4.05
CA ALA A 53 13.71 12.93 3.41
C ALA A 53 14.93 13.87 3.44
N ASP A 54 15.70 13.90 4.54
CA ASP A 54 16.98 14.60 4.63
C ASP A 54 17.99 14.11 3.60
N LYS A 55 18.16 12.79 3.51
CA LYS A 55 19.18 12.18 2.65
C LYS A 55 18.86 12.35 1.16
N THR A 56 17.60 12.09 0.81
CA THR A 56 17.11 12.15 -0.58
C THR A 56 16.80 13.56 -1.06
N GLY A 57 16.73 14.54 -0.16
CA GLY A 57 16.20 15.87 -0.44
C GLY A 57 14.70 15.88 -0.78
N ALA A 58 13.98 14.78 -0.54
CA ALA A 58 12.55 14.69 -0.84
C ALA A 58 11.72 15.56 0.11
N THR A 59 10.75 16.30 -0.43
CA THR A 59 9.75 17.01 0.39
C THR A 59 8.71 16.06 0.96
N VAL A 60 8.41 14.98 0.25
CA VAL A 60 7.43 13.95 0.63
C VAL A 60 8.06 12.58 0.43
N VAL A 61 7.96 11.74 1.46
CA VAL A 61 8.40 10.34 1.42
C VAL A 61 7.19 9.45 1.64
N SER A 62 6.97 8.51 0.72
CA SER A 62 5.96 7.47 0.88
C SER A 62 6.64 6.10 0.83
N LEU A 63 6.35 5.27 1.83
CA LEU A 63 6.88 3.92 1.95
C LEU A 63 5.72 2.92 2.02
N LEU A 64 5.81 1.87 1.21
CA LEU A 64 4.85 0.77 1.14
C LEU A 64 5.60 -0.54 1.40
N VAL A 65 5.17 -1.28 2.42
CA VAL A 65 5.64 -2.63 2.71
C VAL A 65 4.48 -3.59 2.51
N VAL A 66 4.52 -4.37 1.43
CA VAL A 66 3.53 -5.41 1.16
C VAL A 66 3.83 -6.62 2.04
N ARG A 67 2.83 -7.07 2.80
CA ARG A 67 2.93 -8.21 3.73
C ARG A 67 2.21 -9.46 3.24
N ALA A 68 1.09 -9.29 2.52
CA ALA A 68 0.31 -10.39 1.95
C ALA A 68 -0.46 -9.91 0.72
N MET A 69 -0.48 -10.73 -0.33
CA MET A 69 -1.23 -10.50 -1.57
C MET A 69 -1.68 -11.85 -2.14
N ASP A 70 -2.40 -12.62 -1.32
CA ASP A 70 -2.73 -14.00 -1.62
C ASP A 70 -4.21 -14.17 -1.99
N GLU A 71 -4.48 -15.09 -2.90
CA GLU A 71 -5.82 -15.48 -3.32
C GLU A 71 -5.95 -17.00 -3.28
N PHE A 72 -7.04 -17.49 -2.69
CA PHE A 72 -7.30 -18.91 -2.55
C PHE A 72 -8.71 -19.21 -3.07
N TYR A 73 -8.80 -20.08 -4.07
CA TYR A 73 -10.08 -20.65 -4.49
C TYR A 73 -10.59 -21.57 -3.40
N ILE A 74 -11.80 -21.31 -2.92
CA ILE A 74 -12.47 -22.12 -1.91
C ILE A 74 -13.61 -22.83 -2.61
N GLN A 75 -13.44 -24.12 -2.85
CA GLN A 75 -14.56 -24.99 -3.20
C GLN A 75 -15.28 -25.36 -1.89
N PRO A 76 -16.58 -25.04 -1.73
CA PRO A 76 -17.35 -25.48 -0.58
C PRO A 76 -17.50 -27.01 -0.67
N MET A 77 -16.62 -27.73 0.02
CA MET A 77 -16.51 -29.19 -0.16
C MET A 77 -17.74 -29.96 0.38
N PHE A 78 -18.69 -29.32 1.11
CA PHE A 78 -19.75 -30.05 1.83
C PHE A 78 -21.07 -29.30 2.14
N LEU A 79 -21.51 -28.30 1.35
CA LEU A 79 -22.79 -27.62 1.60
C LEU A 79 -23.58 -27.33 0.32
N GLY A 80 -24.72 -28.01 0.16
CA GLY A 80 -25.75 -27.67 -0.82
C GLY A 80 -25.88 -28.67 -1.96
N GLY A 81 -27.10 -29.15 -2.20
CA GLY A 81 -27.40 -30.13 -3.24
C GLY A 81 -27.14 -29.59 -4.65
N TRP A 82 -27.26 -30.51 -5.61
CA TRP A 82 -27.23 -30.26 -7.04
C TRP A 82 -28.42 -29.36 -7.45
N ASP A 83 -28.37 -28.08 -7.13
CA ASP A 83 -29.12 -27.07 -7.86
C ASP A 83 -28.38 -26.83 -9.20
N ASP A 84 -29.16 -26.61 -10.26
CA ASP A 84 -28.80 -26.70 -11.69
C ASP A 84 -27.62 -25.81 -12.15
N ASP A 85 -27.11 -24.92 -11.27
CA ASP A 85 -26.07 -23.92 -11.56
C ASP A 85 -24.66 -24.28 -11.03
N GLY A 86 -24.51 -25.41 -10.29
CA GLY A 86 -23.23 -25.85 -9.73
C GLY A 86 -22.76 -25.04 -8.51
N PRO A 87 -21.75 -25.51 -7.75
CA PRO A 87 -21.34 -24.83 -6.52
C PRO A 87 -20.68 -23.47 -6.82
N ASP A 88 -21.18 -22.42 -6.17
CA ASP A 88 -20.59 -21.09 -6.22
C ASP A 88 -19.08 -21.17 -5.92
N THR A 89 -18.26 -20.72 -6.89
CA THR A 89 -16.82 -20.68 -6.71
C THR A 89 -16.48 -19.45 -5.87
N LEU A 90 -16.11 -19.70 -4.61
CA LEU A 90 -15.70 -18.63 -3.70
C LEU A 90 -14.21 -18.34 -3.87
N LEU A 91 -13.85 -17.06 -3.75
CA LEU A 91 -12.46 -16.61 -3.67
C LEU A 91 -12.21 -16.01 -2.29
N ARG A 92 -11.20 -16.55 -1.60
CA ARG A 92 -10.64 -15.95 -0.39
C ARG A 92 -9.47 -15.06 -0.76
N VAL A 93 -9.59 -13.77 -0.46
CA VAL A 93 -8.55 -12.75 -0.70
C VAL A 93 -7.91 -12.34 0.61
N VAL A 94 -6.58 -12.36 0.67
CA VAL A 94 -5.78 -11.89 1.81
C VAL A 94 -4.93 -10.70 1.37
N SER A 95 -5.26 -9.52 1.90
CA SER A 95 -4.57 -8.25 1.61
C SER A 95 -3.88 -7.72 2.86
N GLY A 96 -2.56 -7.62 2.82
CA GLY A 96 -1.73 -7.14 3.91
C GLY A 96 -0.71 -6.13 3.44
N ALA A 97 -0.73 -4.91 3.99
CA ALA A 97 0.29 -3.91 3.71
C ALA A 97 0.46 -2.91 4.86
N ASP A 98 1.69 -2.42 5.05
CA ASP A 98 2.01 -1.30 5.92
C ASP A 98 2.37 -0.09 5.04
N MET A 99 1.68 1.02 5.24
CA MET A 99 1.79 2.22 4.42
C MET A 99 2.14 3.42 5.29
N TYR A 100 3.09 4.21 4.83
CA TYR A 100 3.61 5.37 5.56
C TYR A 100 3.78 6.54 4.60
N ILE A 101 3.38 7.73 5.02
CA ILE A 101 3.61 8.97 4.28
C ILE A 101 4.10 10.04 5.26
N TYR A 102 5.20 10.67 4.91
CA TYR A 102 5.77 11.80 5.63
C TYR A 102 5.95 12.98 4.70
N ARG A 103 5.65 14.17 5.20
CA ARG A 103 5.81 15.41 4.47
C ARG A 103 6.62 16.39 5.31
N LYS A 104 7.82 16.71 4.83
CA LYS A 104 8.87 17.38 5.59
C LYS A 104 8.58 18.85 5.87
N ASP A 105 8.10 19.59 4.87
CA ASP A 105 7.77 21.02 4.97
C ASP A 105 6.69 21.31 6.04
N THR A 106 5.79 20.36 6.28
CA THR A 106 4.73 20.47 7.29
C THR A 106 4.97 19.64 8.55
N GLY A 107 5.96 18.75 8.52
CA GLY A 107 6.20 17.74 9.55
C GLY A 107 5.07 16.72 9.74
N LYS A 108 4.08 16.69 8.83
CA LYS A 108 2.92 15.79 8.91
C LYS A 108 3.36 14.37 8.62
N TYR A 109 2.83 13.42 9.37
CA TYR A 109 3.11 12.00 9.26
C TYR A 109 1.81 11.22 9.38
N MET A 110 1.62 10.23 8.51
CA MET A 110 0.49 9.32 8.54
C MET A 110 0.95 7.89 8.29
N LYS A 111 0.32 6.95 9.01
CA LYS A 111 0.53 5.51 8.82
C LYS A 111 -0.79 4.76 8.74
N LYS A 112 -0.83 3.71 7.93
CA LYS A 112 -1.98 2.80 7.82
C LYS A 112 -1.49 1.36 7.66
N LYS A 113 -2.04 0.47 8.48
CA LYS A 113 -1.85 -0.99 8.34
C LYS A 113 -3.13 -1.59 7.77
N LEU A 114 -3.06 -2.14 6.56
CA LEU A 114 -4.13 -2.93 5.97
C LEU A 114 -3.92 -4.39 6.37
N ARG A 115 -4.96 -5.00 6.95
CA ARG A 115 -5.04 -6.43 7.27
C ARG A 115 -6.46 -6.88 6.95
N LYS A 116 -6.71 -7.27 5.71
CA LYS A 116 -8.04 -7.67 5.23
C LYS A 116 -8.00 -9.12 4.76
N VAL A 117 -8.93 -9.93 5.27
CA VAL A 117 -9.21 -11.27 4.78
C VAL A 117 -10.69 -11.31 4.45
N GLU A 118 -11.02 -11.61 3.21
CA GLU A 118 -12.40 -11.64 2.73
C GLU A 118 -12.62 -12.94 1.95
N THR A 119 -13.80 -13.54 2.07
CA THR A 119 -14.20 -14.69 1.25
C THR A 119 -15.55 -14.35 0.67
N THR A 120 -15.61 -14.26 -0.65
CA THR A 120 -16.80 -13.82 -1.38
C THR A 120 -16.90 -14.58 -2.71
N ASP A 121 -18.00 -14.40 -3.42
CA ASP A 121 -18.14 -14.89 -4.79
C ASP A 121 -17.00 -14.34 -5.66
N ILE A 122 -16.39 -15.20 -6.49
CA ILE A 122 -15.30 -14.81 -7.38
C ILE A 122 -15.64 -13.60 -8.26
N ALA A 123 -16.88 -13.46 -8.71
CA ALA A 123 -17.34 -12.34 -9.54
C ALA A 123 -17.38 -11.01 -8.79
N LEU A 124 -17.47 -11.05 -7.45
CA LEU A 124 -17.50 -9.87 -6.58
C LEU A 124 -16.17 -9.62 -5.89
N ALA A 125 -15.21 -10.53 -6.01
CA ALA A 125 -13.94 -10.44 -5.31
C ALA A 125 -13.07 -9.29 -5.84
N VAL A 126 -12.53 -8.50 -4.92
CA VAL A 126 -11.55 -7.45 -5.24
C VAL A 126 -10.16 -8.02 -5.01
N HIS A 127 -9.33 -8.04 -6.06
CA HIS A 127 -7.95 -8.51 -5.98
C HIS A 127 -7.14 -7.76 -4.91
N PRO A 128 -6.21 -8.43 -4.21
CA PRO A 128 -5.48 -7.83 -3.10
C PRO A 128 -4.61 -6.65 -3.54
N GLU A 129 -4.13 -6.66 -4.79
CA GLU A 129 -3.43 -5.52 -5.36
C GLU A 129 -4.31 -4.27 -5.38
N LYS A 130 -5.58 -4.38 -5.79
CA LYS A 130 -6.53 -3.27 -5.84
C LYS A 130 -6.87 -2.75 -4.44
N GLU A 131 -7.09 -3.65 -3.49
CA GLU A 131 -7.30 -3.30 -2.08
C GLU A 131 -6.15 -2.45 -1.52
N ILE A 132 -4.90 -2.87 -1.75
CA ILE A 132 -3.71 -2.12 -1.33
C ILE A 132 -3.62 -0.79 -2.09
N GLN A 133 -3.91 -0.77 -3.39
CA GLN A 133 -3.89 0.46 -4.19
C GLN A 133 -4.87 1.51 -3.65
N TYR A 134 -6.12 1.12 -3.36
CA TYR A 134 -7.12 2.02 -2.79
C TYR A 134 -6.71 2.51 -1.40
N ALA A 135 -6.19 1.61 -0.56
CA ALA A 135 -5.73 1.99 0.77
C ALA A 135 -4.57 3.01 0.72
N LEU A 136 -3.64 2.85 -0.23
CA LEU A 136 -2.52 3.76 -0.43
C LEU A 136 -2.97 5.12 -1.00
N SER A 137 -3.85 5.10 -2.01
CA SER A 137 -4.40 6.34 -2.57
C SER A 137 -5.17 7.13 -1.51
N ASN A 138 -6.06 6.48 -0.76
CA ASN A 138 -6.83 7.13 0.29
C ASN A 138 -5.94 7.68 1.41
N LEU A 139 -4.84 7.00 1.75
CA LEU A 139 -3.85 7.54 2.68
C LEU A 139 -3.19 8.82 2.15
N ALA A 140 -2.78 8.83 0.88
CA ALA A 140 -2.16 9.98 0.24
C ALA A 140 -3.15 11.16 0.08
N MET A 141 -4.41 10.89 -0.28
CA MET A 141 -5.43 11.93 -0.40
C MET A 141 -5.76 12.54 0.97
N THR A 142 -5.90 11.72 2.01
CA THR A 142 -6.09 12.20 3.40
C THR A 142 -4.91 13.03 3.89
N MET A 143 -3.69 12.65 3.50
CA MET A 143 -2.47 13.41 3.81
C MET A 143 -2.55 14.85 3.29
N GLU A 144 -3.10 15.03 2.09
CA GLU A 144 -3.24 16.33 1.44
C GLU A 144 -4.61 17.00 1.71
N GLY A 145 -5.47 16.40 2.53
CA GLY A 145 -6.79 16.94 2.86
C GLY A 145 -7.75 16.96 1.67
N LYS A 146 -7.62 16.00 0.76
CA LYS A 146 -8.44 15.86 -0.45
C LYS A 146 -9.52 14.79 -0.29
N ASP A 147 -10.52 14.84 -1.16
CA ASP A 147 -11.60 13.85 -1.20
C ASP A 147 -11.07 12.43 -1.47
N LEU A 148 -11.71 11.45 -0.86
CA LEU A 148 -11.35 10.04 -1.00
C LEU A 148 -11.89 9.46 -2.30
N ILE A 149 -11.27 8.37 -2.76
CA ILE A 149 -11.62 7.63 -3.97
C ILE A 149 -12.28 6.31 -3.59
#